data_AF-A0A2D9TZK2-F1
#
_entry.id   AF-A0A2D9TZK2-F1
#
_cell.length_a   1.000
_cell.length_b   1.000
_cell.length_c   1.000
_cell.angle_alpha   90.00
_cell.angle_beta   90.00
_cell.angle_gamma   90.00
#
_symmetry.space_group_name_H-M   'P 1'
#
loop_
_entity.id
_entity.type
_entity.pdbx_description
1 polymer ?
#
loop_
_entity_poly.entity_id
_entity_poly.type
_entity_poly.pdbx_seq_one_letter_code
_entity_poly.pdbx_strand_id
1 'polypeptide(L)'
;MQGLDHDTPRPFDPLLTAVDPEEKTEDAVKRAPSRVRCKACLNVLTSNEHLTPIAGETCHFFTNPAGVGFDLQTYLHAEGVTVGGKATDYFSWFEGFAWQHGFCNRCHQHIGWYFSCEGSSGFYALIVDRMLLD
;
A
#
# COMPACT_ATOMS: atom_id res chain seq x y z
N MET A 1 21.62 58.49 14.85
CA MET A 1 21.04 57.71 15.96
C MET A 1 19.70 57.19 15.46
N GLN A 2 19.48 55.88 15.63
CA GLN A 2 18.45 55.03 15.01
C GLN A 2 17.02 55.56 15.23
N GLY A 3 16.10 55.47 14.26
CA GLY A 3 15.11 54.39 14.08
C GLY A 3 13.91 54.61 15.03
N LEU A 4 12.63 54.60 14.64
CA LEU A 4 11.91 53.58 13.89
C LEU A 4 10.61 54.16 13.29
N ASP A 5 10.42 53.89 11.99
CA ASP A 5 9.18 54.13 11.25
C ASP A 5 8.08 53.15 11.67
N HIS A 6 6.83 53.63 11.68
CA HIS A 6 5.63 52.85 11.98
C HIS A 6 5.34 51.85 10.84
N ASP A 7 5.24 50.58 11.22
CA ASP A 7 4.88 49.46 10.35
C ASP A 7 3.37 49.54 10.02
N THR A 8 3.04 49.83 8.76
CA THR A 8 1.67 49.74 8.24
C THR A 8 1.63 48.62 7.18
N PRO A 9 0.76 47.60 7.33
CA PRO A 9 0.72 46.49 6.38
C PRO A 9 0.26 46.97 5.00
N ARG A 10 0.98 46.57 3.96
CA ARG A 10 0.57 46.83 2.58
C ARG A 10 -0.59 45.90 2.19
N PRO A 11 -1.59 46.41 1.44
CA PRO A 11 -2.67 45.61 0.91
C PRO A 11 -2.12 44.67 -0.17
N PHE A 12 -2.66 43.46 -0.21
CA PHE A 12 -2.49 42.51 -1.30
C PHE A 12 -2.80 43.19 -2.63
N ASP A 13 -1.93 43.05 -3.63
CA ASP A 13 -2.34 43.24 -5.02
C ASP A 13 -1.79 42.13 -5.92
N PRO A 14 -2.60 41.68 -6.91
CA PRO A 14 -2.54 40.36 -7.49
C PRO A 14 -2.10 40.43 -8.95
N LEU A 15 -1.13 39.60 -9.35
CA LEU A 15 -0.86 39.38 -10.77
C LEU A 15 -0.76 37.89 -11.05
N LEU A 16 -1.94 37.30 -11.23
CA LEU A 16 -2.16 36.20 -12.16
C LEU A 16 -1.77 36.70 -13.56
N THR A 17 -0.50 36.57 -13.91
CA THR A 17 -0.08 36.67 -15.30
C THR A 17 -0.36 35.33 -15.94
N ALA A 18 -1.28 35.34 -16.92
CA ALA A 18 -1.61 34.21 -17.76
C ALA A 18 -0.35 33.52 -18.28
N VAL A 19 -0.23 32.21 -18.02
CA VAL A 19 0.72 31.34 -18.69
C VAL A 19 0.00 30.70 -19.88
N ASP A 20 0.47 31.02 -21.08
CA ASP A 20 0.04 30.41 -22.33
C ASP A 20 0.27 28.88 -22.28
N PRO A 21 -0.74 28.04 -22.58
CA PRO A 21 -0.59 26.59 -22.49
C PRO A 21 -0.21 25.98 -23.84
N GLU A 22 1.01 26.20 -24.32
CA GLU A 22 1.55 25.41 -25.44
C GLU A 22 3.04 25.10 -25.27
N GLU A 23 3.38 24.24 -24.30
CA GLU A 23 4.58 23.42 -24.41
C GLU A 23 4.24 21.95 -24.13
N LYS A 24 4.13 21.20 -25.22
CA LYS A 24 3.93 19.76 -25.28
C LYS A 24 5.25 19.07 -24.89
N THR A 25 5.50 18.87 -23.60
CA THR A 25 6.61 18.00 -23.17
C THR A 25 6.11 16.55 -23.03
N GLU A 26 6.07 15.86 -24.16
CA GLU A 26 6.05 14.39 -24.22
C GLU A 26 7.44 13.87 -23.83
N ASP A 27 7.73 13.83 -22.53
CA ASP A 27 8.71 12.93 -21.92
C ASP A 27 8.44 12.85 -20.41
N ALA A 28 7.29 12.26 -20.07
CA ALA A 28 7.04 11.86 -18.70
C ALA A 28 8.01 10.74 -18.34
N VAL A 29 9.05 11.05 -17.55
CA VAL A 29 9.86 10.05 -16.87
C VAL A 29 8.92 9.14 -16.09
N LYS A 30 8.59 7.97 -16.64
CA LYS A 30 7.79 6.96 -15.94
C LYS A 30 8.60 6.55 -14.71
N ARG A 31 8.21 7.03 -13.54
CA ARG A 31 8.75 6.57 -12.26
C ARG A 31 8.59 5.05 -12.23
N ALA A 32 9.68 4.35 -11.93
CA ALA A 32 9.61 2.90 -11.71
C ALA A 32 8.55 2.61 -10.64
N PRO A 33 7.76 1.54 -10.78
CA PRO A 33 6.74 1.20 -9.79
C PRO A 33 7.42 0.92 -8.45
N SER A 34 6.94 1.56 -7.38
CA SER A 34 7.42 1.30 -6.03
C SER A 34 7.18 -0.15 -5.67
N ARG A 35 8.25 -0.86 -5.33
CA ARG A 35 8.23 -2.25 -4.91
C ARG A 35 8.01 -2.31 -3.41
N VAL A 36 7.37 -3.39 -3.01
CA VAL A 36 7.08 -3.70 -1.62
C VAL A 36 7.99 -4.85 -1.23
N ARG A 37 8.79 -4.66 -0.19
CA ARG A 37 9.82 -5.59 0.24
C ARG A 37 9.54 -6.15 1.62
N CYS A 38 10.01 -7.37 1.86
CA CYS A 38 10.02 -7.94 3.19
C CYS A 38 10.96 -7.14 4.08
N LYS A 39 10.46 -6.60 5.18
CA LYS A 39 11.26 -5.83 6.14
C LYS A 39 12.42 -6.63 6.74
N ALA A 40 12.26 -7.94 6.88
CA ALA A 40 13.26 -8.81 7.50
C ALA A 40 14.44 -9.17 6.58
N CYS A 41 14.24 -9.26 5.27
CA CYS A 41 15.26 -9.78 4.34
C CYS A 41 15.38 -9.03 3.02
N LEU A 42 14.61 -7.95 2.84
CA LEU A 42 14.56 -7.08 1.66
C LEU A 42 14.15 -7.77 0.34
N ASN A 43 13.70 -9.02 0.40
CA ASN A 43 13.13 -9.71 -0.74
C ASN A 43 11.92 -8.95 -1.26
N VAL A 44 11.79 -8.83 -2.59
CA VAL A 44 10.59 -8.24 -3.19
C VAL A 44 9.41 -9.17 -2.92
N LEU A 45 8.35 -8.64 -2.33
CA LEU A 45 7.10 -9.33 -2.07
C LEU A 45 6.10 -9.11 -3.21
N THR A 46 5.95 -7.84 -3.60
CA THR A 46 5.01 -7.36 -4.62
C THR A 46 5.42 -5.94 -5.05
N SER A 47 4.56 -5.22 -5.76
CA SER A 47 4.68 -3.82 -6.15
C SER A 47 3.35 -3.10 -5.94
N ASN A 48 3.40 -1.76 -5.84
CA ASN A 48 2.20 -0.95 -5.68
C ASN A 48 1.27 -0.98 -6.89
N GLU A 49 1.75 -1.43 -8.06
CA GLU A 49 0.90 -1.62 -9.24
C GLU A 49 -0.14 -2.74 -9.04
N HIS A 50 0.09 -3.62 -8.06
CA HIS A 50 -0.82 -4.71 -7.70
C HIS A 50 -1.74 -4.38 -6.53
N LEU A 51 -1.71 -3.15 -5.98
CA LEU A 51 -2.67 -2.74 -4.96
C LEU A 51 -4.09 -2.98 -5.46
N THR A 52 -4.89 -3.69 -4.67
CA THR A 52 -6.24 -4.08 -5.08
C THR A 52 -7.25 -3.70 -4.01
N PRO A 53 -8.28 -2.90 -4.31
CA PRO A 53 -9.31 -2.56 -3.34
C PRO A 53 -10.23 -3.75 -3.12
N ILE A 54 -10.42 -4.13 -1.85
CA ILE A 54 -11.39 -5.12 -1.41
C ILE A 54 -12.45 -4.37 -0.60
N ALA A 55 -13.73 -4.52 -0.99
CA ALA A 55 -14.83 -3.73 -0.45
C ALA A 55 -14.62 -2.20 -0.53
N GLY A 56 -13.91 -1.73 -1.57
CA GLY A 56 -13.63 -0.30 -1.79
C GLY A 56 -12.36 0.22 -1.11
N GLU A 57 -11.69 -0.58 -0.28
CA GLU A 57 -10.51 -0.16 0.48
C GLU A 57 -9.31 -1.07 0.19
N THR A 58 -8.11 -0.49 0.11
CA THR A 58 -6.88 -1.26 -0.02
C THR A 58 -6.23 -1.53 1.35
N CYS A 59 -6.55 -0.74 2.36
CA CYS A 59 -6.03 -0.85 3.72
C CYS A 59 -7.13 -1.35 4.64
N HIS A 60 -6.82 -2.31 5.52
CA HIS A 60 -7.78 -2.90 6.44
C HIS A 60 -7.16 -3.08 7.81
N PHE A 61 -7.93 -2.94 8.88
CA PHE A 61 -7.49 -3.30 10.23
C PHE A 61 -8.37 -4.42 10.78
N PHE A 62 -7.76 -5.52 11.21
CA PHE A 62 -8.48 -6.64 11.82
C PHE A 62 -7.78 -7.16 13.06
N THR A 63 -8.56 -7.77 13.95
CA THR A 63 -8.05 -8.45 15.15
C THR A 63 -8.31 -9.95 15.02
N ASN A 64 -7.29 -10.76 15.27
CA ASN A 64 -7.44 -12.22 15.26
C ASN A 64 -8.10 -12.72 16.55
N PRO A 65 -8.52 -14.01 16.63
CA PRO A 65 -9.16 -14.56 17.83
C PRO A 65 -8.30 -14.52 19.12
N ALA A 66 -6.98 -14.35 18.99
CA ALA A 66 -6.07 -14.20 20.12
C ALA A 66 -5.95 -12.74 20.61
N GLY A 67 -6.68 -11.80 20.01
CA GLY A 67 -6.66 -10.38 20.37
C GLY A 67 -5.52 -9.57 19.74
N VAL A 68 -4.84 -10.11 18.73
CA VAL A 68 -3.74 -9.41 18.03
C VAL A 68 -4.29 -8.65 16.82
N GLY A 69 -4.08 -7.34 16.81
CA GLY A 69 -4.44 -6.46 15.70
C GLY A 69 -3.40 -6.46 14.58
N PHE A 70 -3.86 -6.28 13.33
CA PHE A 70 -3.02 -6.17 12.15
C PHE A 70 -3.55 -5.09 11.20
N ASP A 71 -2.68 -4.15 10.83
CA ASP A 71 -2.85 -3.31 9.65
C ASP A 71 -2.44 -4.10 8.41
N LEU A 72 -3.36 -4.23 7.47
CA LEU A 72 -3.21 -5.01 6.26
C LEU A 72 -3.32 -4.11 5.03
N GLN A 73 -2.54 -4.45 4.01
CA GLN A 73 -2.65 -3.89 2.68
C GLN A 73 -2.93 -5.02 1.68
N THR A 74 -3.91 -4.82 0.79
CA THR A 74 -4.34 -5.85 -0.15
C THR A 74 -3.71 -5.71 -1.52
N TYR A 75 -3.25 -6.83 -2.08
CA TYR A 75 -2.61 -6.92 -3.39
C TYR A 75 -3.18 -8.08 -4.20
N LEU A 76 -3.33 -7.89 -5.51
CA LEU A 76 -3.79 -8.93 -6.43
C LEU A 76 -2.71 -10.00 -6.67
N HIS A 77 -1.46 -9.57 -6.79
CA HIS A 77 -0.31 -10.44 -7.02
C HIS A 77 0.78 -10.20 -5.98
N ALA A 78 1.46 -11.27 -5.56
CA ALA A 78 2.57 -11.21 -4.62
C ALA A 78 3.56 -12.37 -4.86
N GLU A 79 4.36 -12.27 -5.92
CA GLU A 79 5.30 -13.33 -6.36
C GLU A 79 6.35 -13.69 -5.29
N GLY A 80 6.65 -12.76 -4.39
CA GLY A 80 7.57 -12.97 -3.27
C GLY A 80 6.96 -13.71 -2.08
N VAL A 81 5.72 -14.17 -2.18
CA VAL A 81 4.97 -14.82 -1.10
C VAL A 81 4.67 -16.28 -1.47
N THR A 82 5.02 -17.20 -0.57
CA THR A 82 4.62 -18.61 -0.63
C THR A 82 3.40 -18.82 0.25
N VAL A 83 2.35 -19.42 -0.31
CA VAL A 83 1.13 -19.77 0.41
C VAL A 83 1.29 -21.15 1.05
N GLY A 84 0.92 -21.29 2.34
CA GLY A 84 1.09 -22.51 3.11
C GLY A 84 -0.14 -22.91 3.93
N GLY A 85 -0.31 -24.22 4.10
CA GLY A 85 -1.43 -24.82 4.84
C GLY A 85 -2.66 -25.10 3.97
N LYS A 86 -3.72 -25.62 4.59
CA LYS A 86 -5.03 -25.84 3.94
C LYS A 86 -5.87 -24.57 4.05
N ALA A 87 -6.59 -24.22 2.98
CA ALA A 87 -7.54 -23.11 3.02
C ALA A 87 -8.63 -23.37 4.06
N THR A 88 -8.96 -22.33 4.83
CA THR A 88 -10.02 -22.37 5.84
C THR A 88 -10.77 -21.04 5.90
N ASP A 89 -12.07 -21.09 6.11
CA ASP A 89 -12.95 -19.95 6.36
C ASP A 89 -13.04 -19.58 7.85
N TYR A 90 -12.37 -20.32 8.73
CA TYR A 90 -12.40 -20.11 10.17
C TYR A 90 -11.90 -18.70 10.53
N PHE A 91 -12.79 -17.88 11.08
CA PHE A 91 -12.53 -16.47 11.38
C PHE A 91 -11.95 -15.68 10.18
N SER A 92 -12.44 -15.97 8.98
CA SER A 92 -12.11 -15.14 7.83
C SER A 92 -12.59 -13.70 8.04
N TRP A 93 -11.71 -12.74 7.75
CA TRP A 93 -12.04 -11.31 7.82
C TRP A 93 -12.76 -10.81 6.57
N PHE A 94 -12.61 -11.51 5.45
CA PHE A 94 -13.28 -11.18 4.20
C PHE A 94 -14.38 -12.20 3.94
N GLU A 95 -15.63 -11.74 4.02
CA GLU A 95 -16.81 -12.60 3.88
C GLU A 95 -16.80 -13.35 2.55
N GLY A 96 -17.06 -14.65 2.61
CA GLY A 96 -17.05 -15.54 1.42
C GLY A 96 -15.67 -16.02 0.99
N PHE A 97 -14.58 -15.61 1.64
CA PHE A 97 -13.23 -16.08 1.34
C PHE A 97 -12.71 -17.05 2.40
N ALA A 98 -12.05 -18.11 1.96
CA ALA A 98 -11.15 -18.91 2.78
C ALA A 98 -9.74 -18.33 2.72
N TRP A 99 -8.96 -18.51 3.77
CA TRP A 99 -7.59 -18.00 3.86
C TRP A 99 -6.56 -19.11 4.11
N GLN A 100 -5.33 -18.80 3.69
CA GLN A 100 -4.12 -19.57 3.96
C GLN A 100 -3.03 -18.61 4.44
N HIS A 101 -2.04 -19.13 5.16
CA HIS A 101 -0.91 -18.33 5.60
C HIS A 101 0.00 -17.98 4.41
N GLY A 102 0.49 -16.75 4.38
CA GLY A 102 1.45 -16.24 3.40
C GLY A 102 2.80 -15.96 4.05
N PHE A 103 3.85 -16.58 3.51
CA PHE A 103 5.22 -16.46 4.01
C PHE A 103 6.12 -15.79 2.97
N CYS A 104 7.10 -15.00 3.39
CA CYS A 104 8.14 -14.55 2.49
C CYS A 104 8.85 -15.78 1.89
N ASN A 105 8.91 -15.87 0.56
CA ASN A 105 9.50 -17.03 -0.12
C ASN A 105 11.03 -17.15 0.08
N ARG A 106 11.67 -16.12 0.63
CA ARG A 106 13.11 -16.08 0.91
C ARG A 106 13.46 -16.40 2.36
N CYS A 107 12.82 -15.73 3.33
CA CYS A 107 13.18 -15.87 4.75
C CYS A 107 12.12 -16.61 5.58
N HIS A 108 11.01 -17.03 4.96
CA HIS A 108 9.90 -17.73 5.62
C HIS A 108 9.21 -16.96 6.75
N GLN A 109 9.52 -15.68 6.94
CA GLN A 109 8.76 -14.80 7.81
C GLN A 109 7.28 -14.83 7.39
N HIS A 110 6.37 -14.98 8.34
CA HIS A 110 4.94 -14.79 8.06
C HIS A 110 4.72 -13.33 7.65
N ILE A 111 4.20 -13.07 6.45
CA ILE A 111 3.99 -11.73 5.90
C ILE A 111 2.50 -11.38 5.81
N GLY A 112 1.60 -12.36 5.82
CA GLY A 112 0.17 -12.11 5.81
C GLY A 112 -0.59 -13.34 5.36
N TRP A 113 -1.66 -13.14 4.60
CA TRP A 113 -2.55 -14.22 4.19
C TRP A 113 -2.89 -14.14 2.71
N TYR A 114 -3.22 -15.29 2.12
CA TYR A 114 -3.86 -15.38 0.81
C TYR A 114 -5.32 -15.76 1.01
N PHE A 115 -6.23 -14.97 0.46
CA PHE A 115 -7.67 -15.15 0.50
C PHE A 115 -8.16 -15.61 -0.86
N SER A 116 -8.96 -16.68 -0.90
CA SER A 116 -9.52 -17.24 -2.12
C SER A 116 -10.92 -17.80 -1.89
N CYS A 117 -11.75 -17.80 -2.92
CA CYS A 117 -13.04 -18.47 -2.94
C CYS A 117 -13.13 -19.37 -4.18
N GLU A 118 -14.00 -20.39 -4.13
CA GLU A 118 -14.14 -21.33 -5.24
C GLU A 118 -14.58 -20.60 -6.51
N GLY A 119 -13.89 -20.86 -7.63
CA GLY A 119 -14.22 -20.30 -8.94
C GLY A 119 -13.73 -18.87 -9.19
N SER A 120 -12.97 -18.24 -8.27
CA SER A 120 -12.37 -16.92 -8.47
C SER A 120 -10.86 -16.92 -8.23
N SER A 121 -10.19 -15.94 -8.84
CA SER A 121 -8.82 -15.59 -8.43
C SER A 121 -8.87 -14.95 -7.04
N GLY A 122 -7.92 -15.30 -6.18
CA GLY A 122 -7.79 -14.74 -4.84
C GLY A 122 -6.97 -13.45 -4.80
N PHE A 123 -6.69 -12.99 -3.59
CA PHE A 123 -5.85 -11.82 -3.32
C PHE A 123 -5.01 -12.05 -2.06
N TYR A 124 -4.00 -11.22 -1.87
CA TYR A 124 -3.12 -11.24 -0.71
C TYR A 124 -3.46 -10.07 0.22
N ALA A 125 -3.46 -10.31 1.53
CA ALA A 125 -3.51 -9.26 2.55
C ALA A 125 -2.22 -9.34 3.36
N LEU A 126 -1.31 -8.38 3.14
CA LEU A 126 0.02 -8.36 3.72
C LEU A 126 0.08 -7.39 4.90
N ILE A 127 0.79 -7.78 5.97
CA ILE A 127 0.92 -7.04 7.22
C ILE A 127 1.87 -5.86 7.00
N VAL A 128 1.36 -4.64 7.15
CA VAL A 128 2.07 -3.38 6.87
C VAL A 128 3.39 -3.31 7.64
N ASP A 129 3.39 -3.66 8.92
CA ASP A 129 4.58 -3.62 9.78
C ASP A 129 5.73 -4.52 9.34
N ARG A 130 5.46 -5.49 8.45
CA ARG A 130 6.43 -6.46 7.92
C ARG A 130 6.88 -6.11 6.50
N MET A 131 6.44 -4.97 5.98
CA MET A 131 6.78 -4.48 4.65
C MET A 131 7.65 -3.21 4.73
N LEU A 132 8.38 -2.96 3.64
CA LEU A 132 9.05 -1.71 3.34
C LEU A 132 8.69 -1.30 1.93
N LEU A 133 8.34 -0.03 1.74
CA LEU A 133 8.16 0.55 0.41
C LEU A 133 9.51 1.09 -0.08
N ASP A 134 9.92 0.69 -1.28
CA ASP A 134 11.13 1.19 -1.95
C ASP A 134 10.87 2.34 -2.94
#